data_AF-A0A259DIW7-F1
#
_entry.id   AF-A0A259DIW7-F1
#
_cell.length_a   1.000
_cell.length_b   1.000
_cell.length_c   1.000
_cell.angle_alpha   90.00
_cell.angle_beta   90.00
_cell.angle_gamma   90.00
#
_symmetry.space_group_name_H-M   'P 1'
#
loop_
_entity.id
_entity.type
_entity.pdbx_description
1 polymer ?
#
loop_
_entity_poly.entity_id
_entity_poly.type
_entity_poly.pdbx_seq_one_letter_code
_entity_poly.pdbx_strand_id
1 'polypeptide(L)'
;GVLAMFGAIAVMALAPWLDTSSVRSGRYRPMFKWWFALLVVDFIVLMWVGAMPAEEPYATISLIASAYWFAYFLIILPLLGVIEKPLPQPATIEEDVNAHYGSKSSGYSAQPAE
;
A
#
# COMPACT_ATOMS: atom_id res chain seq x y z
N GLY A 1 23.00 -12.57 -0.59
CA GLY A 1 23.32 -11.36 0.21
C GLY A 1 23.29 -10.11 -0.65
N VAL A 2 24.43 -9.71 -1.22
CA VAL A 2 24.59 -8.44 -1.97
C VAL A 2 23.54 -8.23 -3.06
N LEU A 3 23.33 -9.21 -3.94
CA LEU A 3 22.31 -9.13 -4.99
C LEU A 3 20.89 -8.95 -4.44
N ALA A 4 20.56 -9.58 -3.32
CA ALA A 4 19.26 -9.42 -2.68
C ALA A 4 19.10 -8.02 -2.09
N MET A 5 20.16 -7.44 -1.52
CA MET A 5 20.12 -6.09 -0.95
C MET A 5 19.86 -5.03 -2.03
N PHE A 6 20.64 -5.04 -3.11
CA PHE A 6 20.40 -4.13 -4.24
C PHE A 6 19.12 -4.47 -4.99
N GLY A 7 18.80 -5.76 -5.12
CA GLY A 7 17.57 -6.25 -5.72
C GLY A 7 16.33 -5.74 -4.99
N ALA A 8 16.33 -5.70 -3.66
CA ALA A 8 15.21 -5.23 -2.85
C ALA A 8 14.86 -3.76 -3.16
N ILE A 9 15.87 -2.92 -3.38
CA ILE A 9 15.68 -1.52 -3.79
C ILE A 9 15.25 -1.45 -5.25
N ALA A 10 15.86 -2.25 -6.13
CA ALA A 10 15.54 -2.26 -7.56
C ALA A 10 14.08 -2.67 -7.82
N VAL A 11 13.56 -3.72 -7.18
CA VAL A 11 12.17 -4.15 -7.36
C VAL A 11 11.17 -3.11 -6.86
N MET A 12 11.51 -2.36 -5.81
CA MET A 12 10.71 -1.22 -5.35
C MET A 12 10.73 -0.07 -6.36
N ALA A 13 11.88 0.23 -6.97
CA ALA A 13 11.96 1.22 -8.05
C ALA A 13 11.18 0.80 -9.30
N LEU A 14 11.04 -0.50 -9.53
CA LEU A 14 10.25 -1.08 -10.62
C LEU A 14 8.74 -1.16 -10.32
N ALA A 15 8.29 -0.75 -9.13
CA ALA A 15 6.88 -0.78 -8.75
C ALA A 15 5.92 -0.13 -9.78
N PRO A 16 6.25 0.99 -10.46
CA PRO A 16 5.39 1.58 -11.48
C PRO A 16 5.09 0.67 -12.68
N TRP A 17 5.95 -0.31 -12.96
CA TRP A 17 5.76 -1.29 -14.04
C TRP A 17 5.21 -2.63 -13.54
N LEU A 18 5.40 -2.94 -12.26
CA LEU A 18 4.93 -4.18 -11.64
C LEU A 18 3.48 -4.07 -11.16
N ASP A 19 3.01 -2.89 -10.76
CA ASP A 19 1.59 -2.68 -10.48
C ASP A 19 0.80 -2.51 -11.78
N THR A 20 0.15 -3.59 -12.20
CA THR A 20 -0.63 -3.66 -13.44
C THR A 20 -2.06 -3.13 -13.30
N SER A 21 -2.45 -2.67 -12.11
CA SER A 21 -3.82 -2.19 -11.88
C SER A 21 -4.10 -0.85 -12.56
N SER A 22 -5.27 -0.71 -13.16
CA SER A 22 -5.74 0.56 -13.71
C SER A 22 -6.16 1.57 -12.63
N VAL A 23 -6.33 1.13 -11.38
CA VAL A 23 -6.77 1.98 -10.27
C VAL A 23 -5.56 2.51 -9.50
N ARG A 24 -5.33 3.83 -9.64
CA ARG A 24 -4.19 4.53 -9.05
C ARG A 24 -4.19 4.53 -7.52
N SER A 25 -5.35 4.70 -6.89
CA SER A 25 -5.43 4.82 -5.43
C SER A 25 -5.72 3.48 -4.76
N GLY A 26 -4.81 3.05 -3.89
CA GLY A 26 -5.02 1.88 -3.02
C GLY A 26 -6.25 1.98 -2.11
N ARG A 27 -6.82 3.19 -1.92
CA ARG A 27 -8.07 3.38 -1.17
C ARG A 27 -9.24 2.61 -1.78
N TYR A 28 -9.25 2.44 -3.11
CA TYR A 28 -10.34 1.77 -3.83
C TYR A 28 -10.00 0.32 -4.20
N ARG A 29 -8.90 -0.22 -3.66
CA ARG A 29 -8.42 -1.58 -3.92
C ARG A 29 -8.43 -2.41 -2.62
N PRO A 30 -9.53 -3.14 -2.32
CA PRO A 30 -9.70 -3.82 -1.03
C PRO A 30 -8.63 -4.87 -0.71
N MET A 31 -8.20 -5.66 -1.69
CA MET A 31 -7.18 -6.69 -1.52
C MET A 31 -5.80 -6.04 -1.41
N PHE A 32 -5.51 -5.03 -2.24
CA PHE A 32 -4.26 -4.28 -2.18
C PHE A 32 -3.99 -3.72 -0.78
N LYS A 33 -5.02 -3.19 -0.10
CA LYS A 33 -4.88 -2.65 1.28
C LYS A 33 -4.31 -3.67 2.25
N TRP A 34 -4.78 -4.91 2.21
CA TRP A 34 -4.33 -5.96 3.11
C TRP A 34 -2.89 -6.38 2.81
N TRP A 35 -2.56 -6.59 1.53
CA TRP A 35 -1.18 -6.94 1.13
C TRP A 35 -0.19 -5.81 1.40
N PHE A 36 -0.61 -4.55 1.20
CA PHE A 36 0.20 -3.39 1.52
C PHE A 36 0.39 -3.24 3.04
N ALA A 37 -0.66 -3.45 3.84
CA ALA A 37 -0.53 -3.45 5.30
C ALA A 37 0.45 -4.55 5.77
N LEU A 38 0.41 -5.73 5.15
CA LEU A 38 1.36 -6.79 5.43
C LEU A 38 2.78 -6.40 5.02
N LEU A 39 2.99 -5.71 3.89
CA LEU A 39 4.29 -5.15 3.52
C LEU A 39 4.82 -4.16 4.56
N VAL A 40 3.97 -3.29 5.12
CA VAL A 40 4.40 -2.37 6.18
C VAL A 40 4.83 -3.13 7.44
N VAL A 41 4.06 -4.16 7.82
CA VAL A 41 4.44 -5.04 8.94
C VAL A 41 5.75 -5.75 8.66
N ASP A 42 5.90 -6.31 7.45
CA ASP A 42 7.11 -7.02 7.01
C ASP A 42 8.34 -6.11 7.04
N PHE A 43 8.21 -4.86 6.59
CA PHE A 43 9.29 -3.87 6.68
C PHE A 43 9.72 -3.62 8.13
N ILE A 44 8.77 -3.52 9.07
CA ILE A 44 9.07 -3.39 10.50
C ILE A 44 9.74 -4.65 11.05
N VAL A 45 9.28 -5.84 10.64
CA VAL A 45 9.89 -7.12 11.01
C VAL A 45 11.33 -7.20 10.51
N LEU A 46 11.58 -6.83 9.24
CA LEU A 46 12.92 -6.79 8.64
C LEU A 46 13.85 -5.82 9.38
N MET A 47 13.37 -4.63 9.75
CA MET A 47 14.15 -3.70 10.59
C MET A 47 14.49 -4.30 11.95
N TRP A 48 13.55 -5.00 12.58
CA TRP A 48 13.76 -5.63 13.89
C TRP A 48 14.75 -6.80 13.83
N VAL A 49 14.56 -7.76 12.91
CA VAL A 49 15.48 -8.90 12.77
C VAL A 49 16.86 -8.49 12.27
N GLY A 50 16.97 -7.34 11.58
CA GLY A 50 18.26 -6.77 11.20
C GLY A 50 19.15 -6.36 12.38
N ALA A 51 18.56 -6.17 13.57
CA ALA A 51 19.28 -5.88 14.82
C ALA A 51 19.50 -7.12 15.70
N MET A 52 18.98 -8.29 15.30
CA MET A 52 19.07 -9.52 16.08
C MET A 52 20.27 -10.39 15.65
N PRO A 53 20.73 -11.32 16.50
CA PRO A 53 21.78 -12.26 16.13
C PRO A 53 21.35 -13.18 14.98
N ALA A 54 22.31 -13.61 14.15
CA ALA A 54 22.07 -14.50 13.01
C ALA A 54 21.91 -15.98 13.44
N GLU A 55 21.02 -16.22 14.40
CA GLU A 55 20.69 -17.54 14.94
C GLU A 55 19.17 -17.78 14.91
N GLU A 56 18.76 -19.02 15.16
CA GLU A 56 17.34 -19.35 15.24
C GLU A 56 16.70 -18.73 16.50
N PRO A 57 15.47 -18.20 16.42
CA PRO A 57 14.53 -18.27 15.29
C PRO A 57 14.66 -17.11 14.27
N TYR A 58 15.53 -16.13 14.52
CA TYR A 58 15.62 -14.89 13.73
C TYR A 58 16.11 -15.13 12.30
N ALA A 59 17.00 -16.10 12.10
CA ALA A 59 17.45 -16.51 10.78
C ALA A 59 16.27 -16.93 9.89
N THR A 60 15.41 -17.83 10.37
CA THR A 60 14.21 -18.27 9.64
C THR A 60 13.23 -17.11 9.38
N ILE A 61 12.99 -16.26 10.39
CA ILE A 61 12.10 -15.09 10.24
C ILE A 61 12.64 -14.15 9.16
N SER A 62 13.94 -13.85 9.16
CA SER A 62 14.56 -12.96 8.17
C SER A 62 14.44 -13.49 6.74
N LEU A 63 14.52 -14.81 6.57
CA LEU A 63 14.37 -15.46 5.28
C LEU A 63 12.93 -15.38 4.76
N ILE A 64 11.95 -15.66 5.62
CA ILE A 64 10.52 -15.57 5.28
C ILE A 64 10.16 -14.13 4.93
N ALA A 65 10.60 -13.16 5.74
CA ALA A 65 10.32 -11.75 5.53
C ALA A 65 10.96 -11.25 4.21
N SER A 66 12.23 -11.60 3.97
CA SER A 66 12.89 -11.29 2.70
C SER A 66 12.18 -11.92 1.50
N ALA A 67 11.70 -13.15 1.63
CA ALA A 67 10.94 -13.81 0.58
C ALA A 67 9.61 -13.09 0.31
N TYR A 68 8.92 -12.66 1.37
CA TYR A 68 7.69 -11.89 1.24
C TYR A 68 7.93 -10.54 0.54
N TRP A 69 9.00 -9.82 0.89
CA TRP A 69 9.37 -8.57 0.22
C TRP A 69 9.43 -8.72 -1.31
N PHE A 70 10.18 -9.72 -1.79
CA PHE A 70 10.27 -9.97 -3.23
C PHE A 70 8.96 -10.49 -3.83
N ALA A 71 8.23 -11.36 -3.12
CA ALA A 71 6.94 -11.86 -3.57
C ALA A 71 5.91 -10.73 -3.72
N TYR A 72 5.92 -9.73 -2.84
CA TYR A 72 5.03 -8.59 -2.92
C TYR A 72 5.19 -7.85 -4.25
N PHE A 73 6.41 -7.43 -4.57
CA PHE A 73 6.67 -6.65 -5.78
C PHE A 73 6.58 -7.48 -7.05
N LEU A 74 7.17 -8.68 -7.08
CA LEU A 74 7.33 -9.45 -8.32
C LEU A 74 6.13 -10.36 -8.66
N ILE A 75 5.30 -10.69 -7.67
CA ILE A 75 4.22 -11.67 -7.85
C ILE A 75 2.87 -11.04 -7.47
N ILE A 76 2.74 -10.57 -6.22
CA ILE A 76 1.45 -10.12 -5.68
C ILE A 76 0.96 -8.87 -6.39
N LEU A 77 1.80 -7.85 -6.60
CA LEU A 77 1.42 -6.64 -7.31
C LEU A 77 0.93 -6.90 -8.75
N PRO A 78 1.68 -7.63 -9.62
CA PRO A 78 1.20 -7.97 -10.95
C PRO A 78 -0.09 -8.80 -10.95
N LEU A 79 -0.22 -9.71 -9.98
CA LEU A 79 -1.39 -10.58 -9.87
C LEU A 79 -2.63 -9.78 -9.44
N LEU A 80 -2.49 -8.91 -8.44
CA LEU A 80 -3.59 -8.07 -7.94
C LEU A 80 -4.19 -7.20 -9.04
N GLY A 81 -3.38 -6.67 -9.95
CA GLY A 81 -3.91 -5.87 -11.07
C GLY A 81 -4.84 -6.66 -12.00
N VAL A 82 -4.75 -7.99 -12.02
CA VAL A 82 -5.61 -8.87 -12.84
C VAL A 82 -6.80 -9.42 -12.05
N ILE A 83 -6.61 -9.80 -10.79
CA ILE A 83 -7.65 -10.52 -10.02
C ILE A 83 -8.56 -9.61 -9.19
N GLU A 84 -8.08 -8.44 -8.81
CA GLU A 84 -8.79 -7.57 -7.87
C GLU A 84 -9.97 -6.88 -8.54
N LYS A 85 -11.08 -6.76 -7.80
CA LYS A 85 -12.26 -5.97 -8.22
C LYS A 85 -12.25 -4.63 -7.47
N PRO A 86 -11.89 -3.52 -8.12
CA PRO A 86 -11.82 -2.23 -7.45
C PRO A 86 -13.21 -1.67 -7.11
N LEU A 87 -13.24 -0.84 -6.07
CA LEU A 87 -14.40 -0.05 -5.70
C LEU A 87 -14.55 1.18 -6.61
N PRO A 88 -15.77 1.72 -6.77
CA PRO A 88 -15.98 2.94 -7.52
C PRO A 88 -15.22 4.11 -6.89
N GLN A 89 -14.61 4.92 -7.75
CA GLN A 89 -13.93 6.16 -7.37
C GLN A 89 -14.88 7.34 -7.59
N PRO A 90 -14.81 8.41 -6.77
CA PRO A 90 -15.55 9.63 -7.02
C PRO A 90 -15.11 10.22 -8.38
N ALA A 91 -16.05 10.84 -9.10
CA ALA A 91 -15.74 11.38 -10.43
C ALA A 91 -14.88 12.65 -10.33
N THR A 92 -15.03 13.40 -9.23
CA THR A 92 -14.27 14.61 -8.96
C THR A 92 -13.76 14.65 -7.51
N ILE A 93 -12.73 15.47 -7.28
CA ILE A 93 -12.23 15.74 -5.93
C ILE A 93 -13.28 16.48 -5.10
N GLU A 94 -14.05 17.38 -5.73
CA GLU A 94 -15.13 18.13 -5.08
C GLU A 94 -16.22 17.20 -4.52
N GLU A 95 -16.60 16.16 -5.27
CA GLU A 95 -17.52 15.13 -4.79
C GLU A 95 -16.98 14.39 -3.56
N ASP A 96 -15.69 13.99 -3.56
CA ASP A 96 -15.06 13.33 -2.41
C ASP A 96 -15.03 14.25 -1.18
N VAL A 97 -14.70 15.53 -1.36
CA VAL A 97 -14.66 16.52 -0.28
C VAL A 97 -16.05 16.78 0.29
N ASN A 98 -17.05 17.02 -0.56
CA ASN A 98 -18.42 17.27 -0.13
C ASN A 98 -19.02 16.07 0.61
N ALA A 99 -18.73 14.84 0.16
CA ALA A 99 -19.18 13.62 0.84
C ALA A 99 -18.61 13.48 2.27
N HIS A 100 -17.38 13.93 2.51
CA HIS A 100 -16.72 13.80 3.81
C HIS A 100 -16.89 15.03 4.74
N TYR A 101 -17.05 16.23 4.18
CA TYR A 101 -17.01 17.50 4.93
C TYR A 101 -18.22 18.44 4.68
N GLY A 102 -19.09 18.14 3.70
CA GLY A 102 -20.11 19.07 3.20
C GLY A 102 -21.26 19.40 4.16
N SER A 103 -21.48 18.65 5.24
CA SER A 103 -22.59 18.94 6.18
C SER A 103 -22.31 20.05 7.18
N LYS A 104 -21.06 20.55 7.29
CA LYS A 104 -20.69 21.58 8.29
C LYS A 104 -20.87 23.03 7.82
N SER A 105 -21.18 23.28 6.53
CA SER A 105 -21.34 24.65 6.00
C SER A 105 -22.79 25.15 5.95
N SER A 106 -23.79 24.30 6.21
CA SER A 106 -25.21 24.68 6.17
C SER A 106 -25.69 25.50 7.39
N GLY A 107 -24.81 25.78 8.36
CA GLY A 107 -25.13 26.57 9.56
C GLY A 107 -24.95 28.09 9.45
N TYR A 108 -24.41 28.59 8.34
CA TYR A 108 -24.29 30.03 8.08
C TYR A 108 -25.16 30.45 6.90
N SER A 109 -26.49 30.40 7.10
CA SER A 109 -27.40 31.21 6.30
C SER A 109 -27.14 32.68 6.64
N ALA A 110 -26.38 33.39 5.81
CA ALA A 110 -26.33 34.85 5.86
C ALA A 110 -27.72 35.36 5.51
N GLN A 111 -28.47 35.78 6.53
CA GLN A 111 -29.76 36.43 6.37
C GLN A 111 -29.50 37.86 5.89
N PRO A 112 -30.02 38.27 4.71
CA PRO A 112 -29.79 39.62 4.23
C PRO A 112 -30.51 40.59 5.18
N ALA A 113 -29.75 41.54 5.72
CA ALA A 113 -30.31 42.64 6.50
C ALA A 113 -31.15 43.51 5.57
N GLU A 114 -32.45 43.59 5.85
CA GLU A 114 -33.34 44.63 5.32
C GLU A 114 -32.94 46.02 5.84
#